data_AF-I3SV99-F1
#
_entry.id   AF-I3SV99-F1
#
_cell.length_a   1.000
_cell.length_b   1.000
_cell.length_c   1.000
_cell.angle_alpha   90.00
_cell.angle_beta   90.00
_cell.angle_gamma   90.00
#
_symmetry.space_group_name_H-M   'P 1'
#
loop_
_entity.id
_entity.type
_entity.pdbx_description
1 polymer ?
#
loop_
_entity_poly.entity_id
_entity_poly.type
_entity_poly.pdbx_seq_one_letter_code
_entity_poly.pdbx_strand_id
1 'polypeptide(L)'
;MTTVLLVGRLGQARYITHIARSHMIPPWFALVHPKTGTPINATLLITVLSSCIAFFTGLDVLSSLLSVSTLFIFMMISVALLVRRYYVTGVTPREDMLKLVFFLMMIVASSMRISAYWGLRPNGWVGYAIAVPVRFLATLGMSVFLKQQRLARVWGVPLVPWLPSLSIATNVFLMGSLSYDAFVRFGVCTLVMLVYYVLFGLHSTYDMAHQQEKVQMQSIKVKHTETIENANP
;
A
#
# COMPACT_ATOMS: atom_id res chain seq x y z
N MET A 1 24.88 2.57 -7.07
CA MET A 1 24.05 3.74 -6.68
C MET A 1 23.39 4.39 -7.89
N THR A 2 24.13 4.73 -8.95
CA THR A 2 23.59 5.36 -10.17
C THR A 2 22.53 4.53 -10.89
N THR A 3 22.69 3.21 -10.98
CA THR A 3 21.71 2.30 -11.62
C THR A 3 20.36 2.27 -10.91
N VAL A 4 20.36 2.21 -9.56
CA VAL A 4 19.13 2.22 -8.75
C VAL A 4 18.41 3.57 -8.85
N LEU A 5 19.17 4.67 -8.84
CA LEU A 5 18.62 6.01 -9.04
C LEU A 5 17.97 6.14 -10.43
N LEU A 6 18.62 5.61 -11.48
CA LEU A 6 18.09 5.63 -12.84
C LEU A 6 16.78 4.83 -12.94
N VAL A 7 16.76 3.60 -12.43
CA VAL A 7 15.56 2.74 -12.42
C VAL A 7 14.43 3.38 -11.61
N GLY A 8 14.74 3.98 -10.45
CA GLY A 8 13.76 4.68 -9.61
C GLY A 8 13.08 5.85 -10.32
N ARG A 9 13.86 6.68 -11.03
CA ARG A 9 13.32 7.81 -11.81
C ARG A 9 12.44 7.35 -12.97
N LEU A 10 12.82 6.28 -13.66
CA LEU A 10 12.02 5.68 -14.73
C LEU A 10 10.70 5.10 -14.21
N GLY A 11 10.72 4.47 -13.03
CA GLY A 11 9.53 3.93 -12.37
C GLY A 11 8.54 5.03 -11.97
N GLN A 12 9.00 6.06 -11.26
CA GLN A 12 8.17 7.16 -10.77
C GLN A 12 7.39 7.86 -11.90
N ALA A 13 8.04 8.11 -13.04
CA ALA A 13 7.44 8.72 -14.22
C ALA A 13 6.28 7.89 -14.81
N ARG A 14 6.37 6.55 -14.76
CA ARG A 14 5.32 5.65 -15.24
C ARG A 14 4.15 5.53 -14.27
N TYR A 15 4.43 5.49 -12.96
CA TYR A 15 3.36 5.48 -11.96
C TYR A 15 2.49 6.75 -12.04
N ILE A 16 3.11 7.92 -12.13
CA ILE A 16 2.35 9.18 -12.16
C ILE A 16 1.55 9.36 -13.45
N THR A 17 2.06 8.91 -14.59
CA THR A 17 1.30 8.95 -15.86
C THR A 17 0.12 8.00 -15.84
N HIS A 18 0.25 6.83 -15.23
CA HIS A 18 -0.86 5.92 -15.04
C HIS A 18 -1.92 6.53 -14.10
N ILE A 19 -1.50 7.14 -12.99
CA ILE A 19 -2.40 7.81 -12.03
C ILE A 19 -3.12 9.01 -12.68
N ALA A 20 -2.42 9.79 -13.51
CA ALA A 20 -2.99 10.90 -14.26
C ALA A 20 -3.98 10.43 -15.35
N ARG A 21 -3.75 9.28 -15.98
CA ARG A 21 -4.71 8.67 -16.92
C ARG A 21 -5.98 8.16 -16.24
N SER A 22 -5.88 7.69 -14.99
CA SER A 22 -7.05 7.42 -14.15
C SER A 22 -7.74 8.70 -13.62
N HIS A 23 -7.38 9.88 -14.13
CA HIS A 23 -7.97 11.19 -13.80
C HIS A 23 -7.91 11.59 -12.31
N MET A 24 -7.10 10.91 -11.49
CA MET A 24 -6.96 11.20 -10.06
C MET A 24 -6.17 12.50 -9.79
N ILE A 25 -5.48 13.02 -10.81
CA ILE A 25 -4.61 14.21 -10.83
C ILE A 25 -4.92 14.96 -12.15
N PRO A 26 -4.81 16.31 -12.23
CA PRO A 26 -5.19 17.08 -13.40
C PRO A 26 -4.61 16.54 -14.74
N PRO A 27 -5.40 16.52 -15.83
CA PRO A 27 -5.03 15.88 -17.09
C PRO A 27 -3.80 16.49 -17.78
N TRP A 28 -3.40 17.71 -17.39
CA TRP A 28 -2.18 18.36 -17.86
C TRP A 28 -0.91 17.57 -17.54
N PHE A 29 -0.92 16.74 -16.50
CA PHE A 29 0.20 15.87 -16.11
C PHE A 29 0.26 14.53 -16.87
N ALA A 30 -0.81 14.18 -17.60
CA ALA A 30 -0.84 13.01 -18.47
C ALA A 30 -0.27 13.30 -19.88
N LEU A 31 0.06 14.56 -20.18
CA LEU A 31 0.56 14.96 -21.49
C LEU A 31 2.00 14.45 -21.70
N VAL A 32 2.12 13.46 -22.58
CA VAL A 32 3.40 12.87 -22.96
C VAL A 32 3.92 13.59 -24.21
N HIS A 33 5.19 14.02 -24.19
CA HIS A 33 5.77 14.73 -25.32
C HIS A 33 5.84 13.82 -26.57
N PRO A 34 5.32 14.25 -27.74
CA PRO A 34 5.09 13.38 -28.89
C PRO A 34 6.36 12.86 -29.57
N LYS A 35 7.52 13.54 -29.42
CA LYS A 35 8.81 13.08 -29.97
C LYS A 35 9.62 12.19 -29.04
N THR A 36 9.48 12.36 -27.72
CA THR A 36 10.34 11.70 -26.72
C THR A 36 9.60 10.61 -25.94
N GLY A 37 8.27 10.57 -25.97
CA GLY A 37 7.48 9.55 -25.28
C GLY A 37 7.59 9.62 -23.75
N THR A 38 8.21 10.66 -23.20
CA THR A 38 8.45 10.84 -21.76
C THR A 38 7.56 11.93 -21.16
N PRO A 39 6.98 11.71 -19.96
CA PRO A 39 6.19 12.71 -19.24
C PRO A 39 7.09 13.71 -18.51
N ILE A 40 7.57 14.71 -19.24
CA ILE A 40 8.50 15.73 -18.72
C ILE A 40 7.83 16.56 -17.61
N ASN A 41 6.58 16.99 -17.80
CA ASN A 41 5.84 17.81 -16.84
C ASN A 41 5.65 17.12 -15.50
N ALA A 42 5.32 15.82 -15.52
CA ALA A 42 5.12 15.05 -14.29
C ALA A 42 6.46 14.78 -13.57
N THR A 43 7.53 14.55 -14.32
CA THR A 43 8.87 14.36 -13.76
C THR A 43 9.37 15.63 -13.08
N LEU A 44 9.22 16.78 -13.74
CA LEU A 44 9.65 18.08 -13.21
C LEU A 44 8.91 18.42 -11.92
N LEU A 45 7.58 18.24 -11.88
CA LEU A 45 6.79 18.46 -10.68
C LEU A 45 7.27 17.62 -9.49
N ILE A 46 7.44 16.30 -9.68
CA ILE A 46 7.91 15.41 -8.60
C ILE A 46 9.29 15.84 -8.11
N THR A 47 10.21 16.18 -9.02
CA THR A 47 11.56 16.61 -8.62
C THR A 47 11.57 17.93 -7.88
N VAL A 48 10.73 18.90 -8.28
CA VAL A 48 10.61 20.20 -7.59
C VAL A 48 10.01 20.01 -6.20
N LEU A 49 8.91 19.24 -6.09
CA LEU A 49 8.29 18.94 -4.81
C LEU A 49 9.25 18.19 -3.88
N SER A 50 9.92 17.15 -4.38
CA SER A 50 10.91 16.39 -3.60
C SER A 50 12.12 17.24 -3.22
N SER A 51 12.57 18.16 -4.08
CA SER A 51 13.68 19.07 -3.78
C SER A 51 13.29 20.07 -2.69
N CYS A 52 12.06 20.60 -2.73
CA CYS A 52 11.55 21.48 -1.69
C CYS A 52 11.51 20.74 -0.34
N ILE A 53 10.92 19.54 -0.29
CA ILE A 53 10.86 18.73 0.93
C ILE A 53 12.27 18.41 1.46
N ALA A 54 13.21 18.04 0.57
CA ALA A 54 14.59 17.75 0.93
C ALA A 54 15.36 18.99 1.42
N PHE A 55 15.03 20.18 0.92
CA PHE A 55 15.64 21.43 1.38
C PHE A 55 15.23 21.79 2.81
N PHE A 56 13.97 21.52 3.18
CA PHE A 56 13.45 21.80 4.51
C PHE A 56 13.65 20.67 5.54
N THR A 57 14.08 19.48 5.13
CA THR A 57 14.13 18.28 5.99
C THR A 57 15.55 17.72 6.09
N GLY A 58 16.04 17.51 7.31
CA GLY A 58 17.34 16.87 7.56
C GLY A 58 17.38 15.40 7.12
N LEU A 59 18.56 14.93 6.69
CA LEU A 59 18.76 13.55 6.20
C LEU A 59 18.38 12.48 7.23
N ASP A 60 18.70 12.68 8.50
CA ASP A 60 18.35 11.75 9.58
C ASP A 60 16.84 11.61 9.78
N VAL A 61 16.12 12.73 9.66
CA VAL A 61 14.66 12.77 9.76
C VAL A 61 14.04 12.03 8.59
N LEU A 62 14.52 12.31 7.37
CA LEU A 62 14.02 11.68 6.15
C LEU A 62 14.28 10.17 6.12
N SER A 63 15.48 9.73 6.51
CA SER A 63 15.85 8.32 6.58
C SER A 63 15.00 7.55 7.60
N SER A 64 14.78 8.15 8.77
CA SER A 64 13.92 7.56 9.81
C SER A 64 12.47 7.42 9.34
N LEU A 65 11.92 8.46 8.69
CA LEU A 65 10.58 8.44 8.11
C LEU A 65 10.42 7.40 6.99
N LEU A 66 11.40 7.30 6.10
CA LEU A 66 11.40 6.32 5.01
C LEU A 66 11.49 4.89 5.54
N SER A 67 12.29 4.66 6.58
CA SER A 67 12.44 3.34 7.21
C SER A 67 11.13 2.88 7.88
N VAL A 68 10.47 3.75 8.66
CA VAL A 68 9.14 3.44 9.23
C VAL A 68 8.12 3.14 8.13
N SER A 69 8.10 3.98 7.09
CA SER A 69 7.14 3.86 5.98
C SER A 69 7.30 2.54 5.22
N THR A 70 8.54 2.14 4.93
CA THR A 70 8.82 0.90 4.18
C THR A 70 8.47 -0.34 5.00
N LEU A 71 8.81 -0.36 6.30
CA LEU A 71 8.40 -1.44 7.22
C LEU A 71 6.87 -1.55 7.33
N PHE A 72 6.19 -0.41 7.42
CA PHE A 72 4.74 -0.35 7.47
C PHE A 72 4.09 -0.87 6.17
N ILE A 73 4.59 -0.45 5.01
CA ILE A 73 4.10 -0.92 3.71
C ILE A 73 4.32 -2.43 3.55
N PHE A 74 5.49 -2.96 3.91
CA PHE A 74 5.75 -4.40 3.84
C PHE A 74 4.87 -5.21 4.79
N MET A 75 4.56 -4.67 5.98
CA MET A 75 3.56 -5.25 6.87
C MET A 75 2.18 -5.29 6.18
N MET A 76 1.70 -4.16 5.67
CA MET A 76 0.40 -4.06 4.97
C MET A 76 0.30 -5.00 3.76
N ILE A 77 1.36 -5.10 2.94
CA ILE A 77 1.41 -6.01 1.80
C ILE A 77 1.30 -7.46 2.26
N SER A 78 2.03 -7.83 3.31
CA SER A 78 1.99 -9.20 3.84
C SER A 78 0.59 -9.56 4.36
N VAL A 79 -0.06 -8.63 5.06
CA VAL A 79 -1.47 -8.77 5.49
C VAL A 79 -2.39 -8.90 4.27
N ALA A 80 -2.23 -8.04 3.26
CA ALA A 80 -3.05 -8.08 2.05
C ALA A 80 -2.89 -9.40 1.29
N LEU A 81 -1.70 -9.99 1.25
CA LEU A 81 -1.47 -11.31 0.65
C LEU A 81 -2.16 -12.43 1.42
N LEU A 82 -2.13 -12.38 2.76
CA LEU A 82 -2.85 -13.32 3.64
C LEU A 82 -4.37 -13.20 3.41
N VAL A 83 -4.92 -11.98 3.48
CA VAL A 83 -6.34 -11.72 3.23
C VAL A 83 -6.72 -12.19 1.82
N ARG A 84 -5.96 -11.84 0.78
CA ARG A 84 -6.26 -12.23 -0.61
C ARG A 84 -6.27 -13.75 -0.84
N ARG A 85 -5.56 -14.53 -0.03
CA ARG A 85 -5.48 -15.99 -0.17
C ARG A 85 -6.57 -16.72 0.63
N TYR A 86 -6.97 -16.18 1.77
CA TYR A 86 -7.92 -16.81 2.68
C TYR A 86 -9.33 -16.20 2.63
N TYR A 87 -9.48 -15.00 2.08
CA TYR A 87 -10.77 -14.32 1.93
C TYR A 87 -11.20 -14.29 0.46
N VAL A 88 -12.37 -14.85 0.18
CA VAL A 88 -13.08 -14.72 -1.10
C VAL A 88 -14.44 -14.09 -0.83
N THR A 89 -14.71 -12.95 -1.48
CA THR A 89 -15.98 -12.22 -1.36
C THR A 89 -17.13 -13.12 -1.80
N GLY A 90 -18.09 -13.37 -0.89
CA GLY A 90 -19.35 -14.05 -1.20
C GLY A 90 -19.49 -15.51 -0.76
N VAL A 91 -18.42 -16.18 -0.31
CA VAL A 91 -18.47 -17.60 0.12
C VAL A 91 -17.93 -17.85 1.53
N THR A 92 -17.26 -16.87 2.14
CA THR A 92 -16.55 -17.05 3.42
C THR A 92 -17.42 -16.58 4.60
N PRO A 93 -17.68 -17.41 5.64
CA PRO A 93 -18.43 -16.99 6.82
C PRO A 93 -17.63 -15.93 7.62
N ARG A 94 -18.34 -14.99 8.27
CA ARG A 94 -17.72 -13.90 9.07
C ARG A 94 -16.79 -14.42 10.17
N GLU A 95 -17.04 -15.63 10.65
CA GLU A 95 -16.22 -16.31 11.67
C GLU A 95 -14.80 -16.60 11.20
N ASP A 96 -14.59 -17.00 9.95
CA ASP A 96 -13.25 -17.34 9.45
C ASP A 96 -12.42 -16.08 9.16
N MET A 97 -13.09 -15.00 8.76
CA MET A 97 -12.48 -13.67 8.67
C MET A 97 -12.04 -13.17 10.07
N LEU A 98 -12.91 -13.32 11.08
CA LEU A 98 -12.60 -12.96 12.46
C LEU A 98 -11.45 -13.80 13.03
N LYS A 99 -11.42 -15.12 12.76
CA LYS A 99 -10.29 -15.98 13.13
C LYS A 99 -8.98 -15.52 12.47
N LEU A 100 -9.01 -15.15 11.18
CA LEU A 100 -7.83 -14.63 10.48
C LEU A 100 -7.34 -13.31 11.07
N VAL A 101 -8.25 -12.37 11.36
CA VAL A 101 -7.91 -11.09 12.01
C VAL A 101 -7.39 -11.32 13.42
N PHE A 102 -7.98 -12.25 14.17
CA PHE A 102 -7.55 -12.61 15.52
C PHE A 102 -6.13 -13.18 15.52
N PHE A 103 -5.81 -14.13 14.64
CA PHE A 103 -4.45 -14.67 14.52
C PHE A 103 -3.45 -13.59 14.10
N LEU A 104 -3.84 -12.67 13.22
CA LEU A 104 -2.99 -11.57 12.81
C LEU A 104 -2.69 -10.60 13.96
N MET A 105 -3.71 -10.21 14.72
CA MET A 105 -3.57 -9.43 15.96
C MET A 105 -2.68 -10.13 16.98
N MET A 106 -2.83 -11.44 17.13
CA MET A 106 -2.00 -12.25 18.03
C MET A 106 -0.52 -12.26 17.61
N ILE A 107 -0.23 -12.33 16.31
CA ILE A 107 1.14 -12.24 15.76
C ILE A 107 1.76 -10.86 16.03
N VAL A 108 0.98 -9.79 15.82
CA VAL A 108 1.43 -8.41 16.08
C VAL A 108 1.68 -8.20 17.58
N ALA A 109 0.74 -8.62 18.43
CA ALA A 109 0.86 -8.51 19.90
C ALA A 109 2.02 -9.33 20.46
N SER A 110 2.26 -10.53 19.92
CA SER A 110 3.44 -11.34 20.26
C SER A 110 4.72 -10.59 19.91
N SER A 111 4.79 -9.98 18.72
CA SER A 111 5.96 -9.20 18.28
C SER A 111 6.22 -7.94 19.11
N MET A 112 5.17 -7.22 19.51
CA MET A 112 5.30 -6.05 20.38
C MET A 112 5.82 -6.43 21.78
N ARG A 113 5.38 -7.57 22.31
CA ARG A 113 5.84 -8.10 23.60
C ARG A 113 7.33 -8.47 23.57
N ILE A 114 7.81 -8.98 22.44
CA ILE A 114 9.22 -9.34 22.23
C ILE A 114 10.11 -8.10 22.16
N SER A 115 9.64 -7.06 21.46
CA SER A 115 10.34 -5.77 21.39
C SER A 115 10.43 -5.10 22.76
N ALA A 116 9.33 -5.14 23.54
CA ALA A 116 9.32 -4.62 24.90
C ALA A 116 10.26 -5.42 25.84
N TYR A 117 10.29 -6.75 25.72
CA TYR A 117 11.16 -7.60 26.53
C TYR A 117 12.65 -7.35 26.26
N TRP A 118 13.02 -7.04 25.01
CA TRP A 118 14.40 -6.73 24.63
C TRP A 118 14.90 -5.42 25.27
N GLY A 119 14.03 -4.41 25.40
CA GLY A 119 14.37 -3.12 26.02
C GLY A 119 14.56 -3.17 27.55
N LEU A 120 13.96 -4.15 28.23
CA LEU A 120 13.99 -4.26 29.70
C LEU A 120 15.09 -5.20 30.23
N ARG A 121 15.60 -6.16 29.44
CA ARG A 121 16.68 -7.08 29.87
C ARG A 121 17.61 -7.47 28.70
N PRO A 122 18.78 -6.82 28.54
CA PRO A 122 19.68 -7.04 27.39
C PRO A 122 20.31 -8.45 27.32
N ASN A 123 20.37 -9.22 28.42
CA ASN A 123 21.02 -10.55 28.46
C ASN A 123 20.03 -11.74 28.50
N GLY A 124 18.72 -11.52 28.35
CA GLY A 124 17.71 -12.58 28.49
C GLY A 124 17.34 -13.27 27.18
N TRP A 125 17.98 -14.41 26.86
CA TRP A 125 17.59 -15.26 25.71
C TRP A 125 16.16 -15.84 25.81
N VAL A 126 15.57 -15.83 27.01
CA VAL A 126 14.25 -16.39 27.32
C VAL A 126 13.12 -15.71 26.52
N GLY A 127 13.23 -14.41 26.23
CA GLY A 127 12.24 -13.70 25.41
C GLY A 127 12.17 -14.24 23.98
N TYR A 128 13.32 -14.48 23.36
CA TYR A 128 13.42 -15.09 22.03
C TYR A 128 13.00 -16.56 22.04
N ALA A 129 13.32 -17.30 23.11
CA ALA A 129 12.94 -18.70 23.26
C ALA A 129 11.43 -18.93 23.36
N ILE A 130 10.65 -17.94 23.83
CA ILE A 130 9.18 -18.02 23.91
C ILE A 130 8.52 -17.40 22.65
N ALA A 131 9.13 -16.36 22.09
CA ALA A 131 8.72 -15.69 20.86
C ALA A 131 8.55 -16.63 19.67
N VAL A 132 9.60 -17.40 19.41
CA VAL A 132 9.73 -18.27 18.25
C VAL A 132 8.70 -19.40 18.26
N PRO A 133 8.49 -20.14 19.37
CA PRO A 133 7.46 -21.17 19.41
C PRO A 133 6.05 -20.60 19.37
N VAL A 134 5.75 -19.46 20.01
CA VAL A 134 4.42 -18.80 19.89
C VAL A 134 4.14 -18.38 18.44
N ARG A 135 5.15 -17.84 17.76
CA ARG A 135 5.05 -17.43 16.34
C ARG A 135 4.88 -18.64 15.43
N PHE A 136 5.64 -19.71 15.66
CA PHE A 136 5.54 -20.99 14.96
C PHE A 136 4.15 -21.62 15.16
N LEU A 137 3.62 -21.60 16.38
CA LEU A 137 2.30 -22.13 16.72
C LEU A 137 1.16 -21.31 16.12
N ALA A 138 1.28 -19.97 16.07
CA ALA A 138 0.32 -19.09 15.42
C ALA A 138 0.27 -19.31 13.89
N THR A 139 1.43 -19.52 13.24
CA THR A 139 1.49 -19.90 11.82
C THR A 139 0.99 -21.30 11.54
N LEU A 140 1.26 -22.26 12.43
CA LEU A 140 0.70 -23.61 12.36
C LEU A 140 -0.81 -23.60 12.54
N GLY A 141 -1.32 -22.80 13.48
CA GLY A 141 -2.75 -22.58 13.70
C GLY A 141 -3.42 -22.03 12.44
N MET A 142 -2.85 -21.00 11.80
CA MET A 142 -3.34 -20.54 10.50
C MET A 142 -3.29 -21.63 9.42
N SER A 143 -2.23 -22.44 9.38
CA SER A 143 -2.06 -23.50 8.38
C SER A 143 -3.03 -24.67 8.54
N VAL A 144 -3.48 -24.95 9.77
CA VAL A 144 -4.35 -26.09 10.09
C VAL A 144 -5.83 -25.68 10.11
N PHE A 145 -6.14 -24.47 10.58
CA PHE A 145 -7.53 -24.01 10.72
C PHE A 145 -8.08 -23.28 9.48
N LEU A 146 -7.23 -22.75 8.59
CA LEU A 146 -7.70 -22.04 7.40
C LEU A 146 -7.60 -22.94 6.16
N LYS A 147 -8.77 -23.40 5.67
CA LYS A 147 -8.87 -24.19 4.44
C LYS A 147 -8.53 -23.29 3.24
N GLN A 148 -7.40 -23.52 2.60
CA GLN A 148 -6.87 -22.66 1.55
C GLN A 148 -7.79 -22.62 0.32
N GLN A 149 -8.46 -21.48 0.07
CA GLN A 149 -9.50 -21.34 -0.96
C GLN A 149 -8.96 -21.02 -2.36
N ARG A 150 -7.75 -20.43 -2.49
CA ARG A 150 -7.14 -20.06 -3.78
C ARG A 150 -5.80 -20.76 -4.00
N LEU A 151 -5.73 -21.64 -5.00
CA LEU A 151 -4.46 -22.10 -5.60
C LEU A 151 -4.03 -21.11 -6.69
N ALA A 152 -2.76 -20.70 -6.67
CA ALA A 152 -2.21 -19.84 -7.70
C ALA A 152 -2.09 -20.63 -9.02
N ARG A 153 -2.71 -20.14 -10.09
CA ARG A 153 -2.81 -20.86 -11.38
C ARG A 153 -1.55 -20.80 -12.26
N VAL A 154 -0.58 -19.92 -11.96
CA VAL A 154 0.61 -19.69 -12.82
C VAL A 154 1.91 -19.46 -12.04
N TRP A 155 1.88 -18.79 -10.87
CA TRP A 155 3.07 -18.58 -10.04
C TRP A 155 2.69 -18.62 -8.55
N GLY A 156 2.93 -19.75 -7.91
CA GLY A 156 2.66 -19.96 -6.49
C GLY A 156 3.91 -19.71 -5.68
N VAL A 157 3.84 -18.82 -4.69
CA VAL A 157 4.91 -18.71 -3.68
C VAL A 157 4.94 -20.03 -2.88
N PRO A 158 6.06 -20.76 -2.88
CA PRO A 158 6.13 -22.15 -2.41
C PRO A 158 5.97 -22.34 -0.90
N LEU A 159 5.93 -21.26 -0.10
CA LEU A 159 5.95 -21.31 1.37
C LEU A 159 4.86 -20.46 2.05
N VAL A 160 3.72 -20.26 1.41
CA VAL A 160 2.58 -19.59 2.07
C VAL A 160 1.85 -20.63 2.93
N PRO A 161 1.56 -20.39 4.22
CA PRO A 161 1.45 -19.12 4.96
C PRO A 161 2.68 -18.63 5.73
N TRP A 162 3.78 -19.38 5.73
CA TRP A 162 4.97 -19.11 6.54
C TRP A 162 5.70 -17.83 6.11
N LEU A 163 5.90 -17.62 4.80
CA LEU A 163 6.64 -16.45 4.29
C LEU A 163 5.99 -15.10 4.66
N PRO A 164 4.68 -14.88 4.41
CA PRO A 164 4.02 -13.62 4.76
C PRO A 164 3.97 -13.38 6.28
N SER A 165 3.79 -14.44 7.08
CA SER A 165 3.79 -14.30 8.54
C SER A 165 5.17 -13.92 9.08
N LEU A 166 6.24 -14.55 8.58
CA LEU A 166 7.62 -14.21 8.92
C LEU A 166 7.97 -12.76 8.52
N SER A 167 7.40 -12.26 7.42
CA SER A 167 7.58 -10.86 7.02
C SER A 167 6.91 -9.89 7.99
N ILE A 168 5.64 -10.11 8.36
CA ILE A 168 4.92 -9.30 9.38
C ILE A 168 5.72 -9.29 10.68
N ALA A 169 6.17 -10.47 11.07
CA ALA A 169 6.93 -10.73 12.25
C ALA A 169 8.22 -9.91 12.37
N THR A 170 9.02 -9.92 11.31
CA THR A 170 10.28 -9.18 11.24
C THR A 170 10.03 -7.68 11.14
N ASN A 171 9.06 -7.25 10.32
CA ASN A 171 8.75 -5.84 10.15
C ASN A 171 8.26 -5.18 11.44
N VAL A 172 7.41 -5.86 12.22
CA VAL A 172 6.91 -5.33 13.51
C VAL A 172 8.01 -5.28 14.56
N PHE A 173 8.94 -6.23 14.57
CA PHE A 173 10.12 -6.19 15.46
C PHE A 173 11.06 -5.01 15.13
N LEU A 174 11.36 -4.81 13.84
CA LEU A 174 12.18 -3.67 13.40
C LEU A 174 11.49 -2.33 13.69
N MET A 175 10.17 -2.27 13.51
CA MET A 175 9.38 -1.09 13.82
C MET A 175 9.39 -0.79 15.32
N GLY A 176 9.31 -1.82 16.17
CA GLY A 176 9.43 -1.67 17.63
C GLY A 176 10.84 -1.34 18.14
N SER A 177 11.87 -1.47 17.28
CA SER A 177 13.25 -1.09 17.59
C SER A 177 13.56 0.37 17.21
N LEU A 178 12.62 1.07 16.58
CA LEU A 178 12.78 2.46 16.17
C LEU A 178 12.38 3.45 17.27
N SER A 179 13.07 4.59 17.33
CA SER A 179 12.83 5.65 18.31
C SER A 179 11.39 6.16 18.26
N TYR A 180 10.80 6.44 19.43
CA TYR A 180 9.45 7.01 19.57
C TYR A 180 9.23 8.27 18.72
N ASP A 181 10.26 9.11 18.62
CA ASP A 181 10.25 10.33 17.82
C ASP A 181 10.02 10.05 16.31
N ALA A 182 10.47 8.92 15.77
CA ALA A 182 10.18 8.52 14.40
C ALA A 182 8.69 8.19 14.18
N PHE A 183 8.02 7.60 15.18
CA PHE A 183 6.59 7.30 15.13
C PHE A 183 5.74 8.56 15.17
N VAL A 184 6.09 9.52 16.03
CA VAL A 184 5.36 10.81 16.10
C VAL A 184 5.45 11.53 14.76
N ARG A 185 6.65 11.59 14.16
CA ARG A 185 6.88 12.21 12.85
C ARG A 185 6.11 11.50 11.74
N PHE A 186 6.13 10.16 11.72
CA PHE A 186 5.38 9.36 10.75
C PHE A 186 3.87 9.58 10.88
N GLY A 187 3.35 9.66 12.10
CA GLY A 187 1.94 9.93 12.38
C GLY A 187 1.50 11.30 11.86
N VAL A 188 2.28 12.35 12.15
CA VAL A 188 2.00 13.71 11.65
C VAL A 188 2.07 13.75 10.12
N CYS A 189 3.09 13.16 9.51
CA CYS A 189 3.23 13.11 8.05
C CYS A 189 2.06 12.37 7.39
N THR A 190 1.65 11.23 7.96
CA THR A 190 0.50 10.46 7.47
C THR A 190 -0.80 11.23 7.60
N LEU A 191 -1.00 11.96 8.70
CA LEU A 191 -2.16 12.82 8.89
C LEU A 191 -2.21 13.95 7.85
N VAL A 192 -1.08 14.61 7.60
CA VAL A 192 -0.99 15.66 6.56
C VAL A 192 -1.30 15.07 5.17
N MET A 193 -0.74 13.91 4.84
CA MET A 193 -1.03 13.22 3.58
C MET A 193 -2.50 12.80 3.46
N LEU A 194 -3.11 12.36 4.57
CA LEU A 194 -4.53 12.02 4.63
C LEU A 194 -5.41 13.26 4.41
N VAL A 195 -5.09 14.37 5.08
CA VAL A 195 -5.80 15.64 4.92
C VAL A 195 -5.66 16.14 3.48
N TYR A 196 -4.46 16.09 2.89
CA TYR A 196 -4.25 16.41 1.49
C TYR A 196 -5.07 15.49 0.56
N TYR A 197 -5.06 14.18 0.82
CA TYR A 197 -5.84 13.22 0.04
C TYR A 197 -7.36 13.45 0.16
N VAL A 198 -7.88 13.80 1.34
CA VAL A 198 -9.29 14.08 1.52
C VAL A 198 -9.66 15.42 0.86
N LEU A 199 -8.86 16.48 1.05
CA LEU A 199 -9.17 17.78 0.48
C LEU A 199 -9.03 17.80 -1.05
N PHE A 200 -7.93 17.27 -1.57
CA PHE A 200 -7.64 17.29 -3.00
C PHE A 200 -8.18 16.05 -3.72
N GLY A 201 -7.98 14.87 -3.15
CA GLY A 201 -8.36 13.59 -3.75
C GLY A 201 -9.86 13.29 -3.68
N LEU A 202 -10.58 13.66 -2.62
CA LEU A 202 -12.05 13.54 -2.60
C LEU A 202 -12.67 14.56 -3.56
N HIS A 203 -12.15 15.78 -3.59
CA HIS A 203 -12.64 16.82 -4.49
C HIS A 203 -12.38 16.46 -5.96
N SER A 204 -11.17 15.96 -6.29
CA SER A 204 -10.86 15.51 -7.64
C SER A 204 -11.64 14.26 -8.04
N THR A 205 -11.82 13.29 -7.14
CA THR A 205 -12.64 12.10 -7.41
C THR A 205 -14.11 12.46 -7.62
N TYR A 206 -14.64 13.42 -6.85
CA TYR A 206 -16.01 13.92 -6.98
C TYR A 206 -16.21 14.66 -8.31
N ASP A 207 -15.28 15.55 -8.69
CA ASP A 207 -15.34 16.26 -9.97
C ASP A 207 -15.22 15.31 -11.17
N MET A 208 -14.41 14.25 -11.07
CA MET A 208 -14.28 13.26 -12.14
C MET A 208 -15.51 12.34 -12.27
N ALA A 209 -16.16 11.97 -11.17
CA ALA A 209 -17.39 11.19 -11.20
C ALA A 209 -18.52 11.92 -11.93
N HIS A 210 -18.68 13.22 -11.66
CA HIS A 210 -19.65 14.08 -12.34
C HIS A 210 -19.33 14.29 -13.83
N GLN A 211 -18.04 14.31 -14.20
CA GLN A 211 -17.64 14.43 -15.60
C GLN A 211 -17.94 13.16 -16.41
N GLN A 212 -17.76 11.97 -15.82
CA GLN A 212 -18.15 10.71 -16.46
C GLN A 212 -19.66 10.60 -16.68
N GLU A 213 -20.46 11.01 -15.70
CA GLU A 213 -21.92 11.02 -15.81
C GLU A 213 -22.41 11.94 -16.95
N LYS A 214 -21.82 13.14 -17.08
CA LYS A 214 -22.13 14.08 -18.17
C LYS A 214 -21.76 13.53 -19.55
N VAL A 215 -20.60 12.91 -19.70
CA VAL A 215 -20.16 12.30 -20.97
C VAL A 215 -21.04 11.10 -21.34
N GLN A 216 -21.47 10.31 -20.36
CA GLN A 216 -22.38 9.19 -20.59
C GLN A 216 -23.79 9.65 -20.97
N MET A 217 -24.35 10.68 -20.33
CA MET A 217 -25.60 11.29 -20.77
C MET A 217 -25.51 11.87 -22.19
N GLN A 218 -24.39 12.51 -22.53
CA GLN A 218 -24.21 13.14 -23.84
C GLN A 218 -24.08 12.10 -24.96
N SER A 219 -23.36 11.00 -24.71
CA SER A 219 -23.30 9.87 -25.66
C SER A 219 -24.64 9.15 -25.84
N ILE A 220 -25.45 9.00 -24.77
CA ILE A 220 -26.82 8.46 -24.87
C ILE A 220 -27.70 9.40 -25.70
N LYS A 221 -27.60 10.71 -25.49
CA LYS A 221 -28.37 11.71 -26.23
C LYS A 221 -28.02 11.72 -27.73
N VAL A 222 -26.73 11.68 -28.07
CA VAL A 222 -26.25 11.60 -29.46
C VAL A 222 -26.79 10.33 -30.12
N LYS A 223 -26.66 9.17 -29.46
CA LYS A 223 -27.14 7.90 -30.00
C LYS A 223 -28.65 7.88 -30.20
N HIS A 224 -29.41 8.51 -29.30
CA HIS A 224 -30.86 8.65 -29.44
C HIS A 224 -31.24 9.56 -30.60
N THR A 225 -30.54 10.68 -30.81
CA THR A 225 -30.74 11.58 -31.97
C THR A 225 -30.42 10.88 -33.29
N GLU A 226 -29.32 10.14 -33.38
CA GLU A 226 -28.97 9.34 -34.58
C GLU A 226 -30.01 8.24 -34.86
N THR A 227 -30.62 7.67 -33.82
CA THR A 227 -31.67 6.64 -34.00
C THR A 227 -32.96 7.26 -34.54
N ILE A 228 -33.30 8.49 -34.15
CA ILE A 228 -34.48 9.20 -34.64
C ILE A 228 -34.26 9.67 -36.09
N GLU A 229 -33.07 10.16 -36.42
CA GLU A 229 -32.72 10.62 -37.77
C GLU A 229 -32.70 9.46 -38.79
N ASN A 230 -32.21 8.28 -38.39
CA ASN A 230 -32.21 7.09 -39.25
C ASN A 230 -33.57 6.35 -39.32
N ALA A 231 -34.54 6.73 -38.48
CA ALA A 231 -35.87 6.11 -38.45
C ALA A 231 -36.93 6.88 -39.27
N ASN A 232 -36.57 8.03 -39.84
CA ASN A 232 -37.45 8.80 -40.72
C ASN A 232 -37.01 8.62 -42.19
N PRO A 233 -37.68 7.76 -42.98
CA PRO A 233 -37.37 7.54 -44.39
C PRO A 233 -37.74 8.74 -45.30
#